data_AF-A0A8J1KLS9-F1
#
_entry.id   AF-A0A8J1KLS9-F1
#
_cell.length_a   1.000
_cell.length_b   1.000
_cell.length_c   1.000
_cell.angle_alpha   90.00
_cell.angle_beta   90.00
_cell.angle_gamma   90.00
#
_symmetry.space_group_name_H-M   'P 1'
#
loop_
_entity.id
_entity.type
_entity.pdbx_description
1 polymer ?
#
loop_
_entity_poly.entity_id
_entity_poly.type
_entity_poly.pdbx_seq_one_letter_code
_entity_poly.pdbx_strand_id
1 'polypeptide(L)'
;MYINQNNVVLFKLEDTKVAILYSCGLQVSVSVSDGGVLGAVVQLPQSFLYRTLGLLGLWSGKASDDLIQSNGNILSFNNGDVPTEEELYHFGLSWIVPTPESLFLSKPTVDAWKSFRPTFYSVLMTSVPQSVIYNANVTCSGIVQCVHDLLLTNNSAFGLQTRNDFNEFHQLVSLFGKNKNQSLIHYPSTY
;
A
#
# COMPACT_ATOMS: atom_id res chain seq x y z
N MET A 1 26.28 1.52 3.13
CA MET A 1 26.32 1.70 4.60
C MET A 1 25.72 0.46 5.24
N TYR A 2 26.40 -0.13 6.22
CA TYR A 2 25.99 -1.35 6.91
C TYR A 2 26.01 -1.04 8.42
N ILE A 3 24.89 -1.25 9.09
CA ILE A 3 24.76 -1.03 10.54
C ILE A 3 24.12 -2.28 11.13
N ASN A 4 24.82 -2.92 12.07
CA ASN A 4 24.33 -4.02 12.88
C ASN A 4 24.14 -3.52 14.32
N GLN A 5 22.91 -3.56 14.81
CA GLN A 5 22.58 -3.36 16.21
C GLN A 5 21.73 -4.55 16.63
N ASN A 6 22.00 -5.12 17.81
CA ASN A 6 21.38 -6.33 18.35
C ASN A 6 20.01 -6.66 17.73
N ASN A 7 19.97 -7.67 16.84
CA ASN A 7 18.81 -8.24 16.14
C ASN A 7 18.30 -7.52 14.88
N VAL A 8 18.97 -6.47 14.40
CA VAL A 8 18.59 -5.73 13.19
C VAL A 8 19.80 -5.43 12.31
N VAL A 9 19.65 -5.61 11.00
CA VAL A 9 20.64 -5.28 9.99
C VAL A 9 20.04 -4.27 9.01
N LEU A 10 20.65 -3.10 8.89
CA LEU A 10 20.33 -2.10 7.88
C LEU A 10 21.29 -2.23 6.70
N PHE A 11 20.74 -2.28 5.48
CA PHE A 11 21.52 -2.30 4.24
C PHE A 11 20.91 -1.36 3.19
N LYS A 12 21.81 -0.72 2.44
CA LYS A 12 21.47 0.08 1.25
C LYS A 12 21.47 -0.86 0.05
N LEU A 13 20.33 -1.02 -0.60
CA LEU A 13 20.18 -1.83 -1.82
C LEU A 13 20.59 -1.02 -3.04
N GLU A 14 20.09 0.21 -3.13
CA GLU A 14 20.34 1.16 -4.22
C GLU A 14 20.40 2.58 -3.65
N ASP A 15 20.67 3.59 -4.48
CA ASP A 15 20.73 4.99 -4.02
C ASP A 15 19.43 5.48 -3.39
N THR A 16 18.30 5.02 -3.90
CA THR A 16 16.97 5.39 -3.42
C THR A 16 16.26 4.25 -2.68
N LYS A 17 16.94 3.12 -2.41
CA LYS A 17 16.33 1.91 -1.79
C LYS A 17 17.15 1.41 -0.62
N VAL A 18 16.51 1.36 0.55
CA VAL A 18 17.09 0.83 1.79
C VAL A 18 16.25 -0.31 2.32
N ALA A 19 16.86 -1.22 3.06
CA ALA A 19 16.15 -2.31 3.68
C ALA A 19 16.70 -2.64 5.07
N ILE A 20 15.79 -3.13 5.90
CA ILE A 20 16.02 -3.55 7.27
C ILE A 20 15.64 -5.02 7.37
N LEU A 21 16.56 -5.86 7.86
CA LEU A 21 16.34 -7.28 8.14
C LEU A 21 16.40 -7.50 9.65
N TYR A 22 15.36 -8.11 10.19
CA TYR A 22 15.27 -8.49 11.59
C TYR A 22 15.74 -9.93 11.78
N SER A 23 16.26 -10.27 12.96
CA SER A 23 16.73 -11.63 13.27
C SER A 23 15.66 -12.72 13.14
N CYS A 24 14.38 -12.34 13.24
CA CYS A 24 13.24 -13.23 12.99
C CYS A 24 12.97 -13.51 11.49
N GLY A 25 13.77 -12.94 10.59
CA GLY A 25 13.65 -13.09 9.14
C GLY A 25 12.68 -12.11 8.46
N LEU A 26 12.00 -11.24 9.21
CA LEU A 26 11.19 -10.15 8.68
C LEU A 26 12.10 -9.14 7.97
N GLN A 27 11.73 -8.74 6.76
CA GLN A 27 12.41 -7.69 6.02
C GLN A 27 11.42 -6.59 5.64
N VAL A 28 11.84 -5.35 5.83
CA VAL A 28 11.15 -4.16 5.30
C VAL A 28 12.11 -3.44 4.37
N SER A 29 11.69 -3.22 3.14
CA SER A 29 12.42 -2.36 2.21
C SER A 29 11.60 -1.12 1.91
N VAL A 30 12.28 0.02 1.81
CA VAL A 30 11.69 1.32 1.51
C VAL A 30 12.45 1.89 0.32
N SER A 31 11.72 2.35 -0.68
CA SER A 31 12.28 2.97 -1.87
C SER A 31 11.62 4.31 -2.17
N VAL A 32 12.37 5.21 -2.80
CA VAL A 32 11.81 6.38 -3.46
C VAL A 32 11.95 6.19 -4.96
N SER A 33 10.84 6.07 -5.67
CA SER A 33 10.82 5.97 -7.13
C SER A 33 10.80 7.36 -7.78
N ASP A 34 10.94 7.40 -9.11
CA ASP A 34 10.94 8.66 -9.87
C ASP A 34 9.65 9.45 -9.61
N GLY A 35 9.76 10.78 -9.52
CA GLY A 35 8.62 11.62 -9.13
C GLY A 35 8.36 11.66 -7.61
N GLY A 36 9.22 11.05 -6.80
CA GLY A 36 9.21 11.21 -5.33
C GLY A 36 8.20 10.34 -4.61
N VAL A 37 7.76 9.24 -5.23
CA VAL A 37 6.82 8.29 -4.64
C VAL A 37 7.55 7.38 -3.67
N LEU A 38 7.05 7.31 -2.44
CA LEU A 38 7.60 6.41 -1.42
C LEU A 38 6.93 5.04 -1.54
N GLY A 39 7.71 3.99 -1.71
CA GLY A 39 7.26 2.61 -1.70
C GLY A 39 7.77 1.86 -0.47
N ALA A 40 6.97 0.93 0.06
CA ALA A 40 7.40 0.02 1.11
C ALA A 40 6.98 -1.41 0.78
N VAL A 41 7.92 -2.35 0.86
CA VAL A 41 7.67 -3.78 0.67
C VAL A 41 8.07 -4.53 1.93
N VAL A 42 7.15 -5.35 2.44
CA VAL A 42 7.36 -6.22 3.59
C VAL A 42 7.44 -7.66 3.13
N GLN A 43 8.52 -8.35 3.50
CA GLN A 43 8.71 -9.77 3.27
C GLN A 43 8.72 -10.51 4.61
N LEU A 44 7.90 -11.54 4.72
CA LEU A 44 7.71 -12.30 5.94
C LEU A 44 8.06 -13.77 5.72
N PRO A 45 8.80 -14.41 6.63
CA PRO A 45 8.98 -15.86 6.61
C PRO A 45 7.67 -16.56 7.00
N GLN A 46 7.48 -17.80 6.55
CA GLN A 46 6.25 -18.58 6.78
C GLN A 46 5.87 -18.73 8.26
N SER A 47 6.81 -18.55 9.19
CA SER A 47 6.55 -18.53 10.63
C SER A 47 5.52 -17.46 11.05
N PHE A 48 5.29 -16.42 10.23
CA PHE A 48 4.29 -15.38 10.48
C PHE A 48 2.89 -15.72 9.94
N LEU A 49 2.69 -16.88 9.32
CA LEU A 49 1.36 -17.30 8.81
C LEU A 49 0.35 -17.31 9.97
N TYR A 50 -0.80 -16.64 9.79
CA TYR A 50 -1.82 -16.41 10.84
C TYR A 50 -1.33 -15.59 12.06
N ARG A 51 -0.27 -14.80 11.92
CA ARG A 51 0.32 -14.00 13.03
C ARG A 51 0.47 -12.52 12.70
N THR A 52 -0.11 -12.07 11.60
CA THR A 52 -0.14 -10.65 11.24
C THR A 52 -1.53 -10.09 11.45
N LEU A 53 -1.61 -8.80 11.73
CA LEU A 53 -2.83 -8.00 11.71
C LEU A 53 -2.42 -6.58 11.28
N GLY A 54 -3.35 -5.82 10.74
CA GLY A 54 -3.08 -4.48 10.22
C GLY A 54 -3.51 -4.34 8.76
N LEU A 55 -3.00 -3.29 8.12
CA LEU A 55 -3.32 -2.97 6.73
C LEU A 55 -2.87 -4.03 5.71
N LEU A 56 -1.95 -4.93 6.10
CA LEU A 56 -1.46 -6.04 5.27
C LEU A 56 -2.18 -7.38 5.55
N GLY A 57 -3.15 -7.39 6.47
CA GLY A 57 -4.03 -8.52 6.73
C GLY A 57 -3.50 -9.63 7.65
N LEU A 58 -4.29 -10.70 7.78
CA LEU A 58 -4.02 -11.85 8.66
C LEU A 58 -2.96 -12.79 8.09
N TRP A 59 -2.72 -12.68 6.78
CA TRP A 59 -1.84 -13.56 6.04
C TRP A 59 -2.23 -15.03 6.26
N SER A 60 -3.52 -15.35 6.23
CA SER A 60 -4.09 -16.71 6.35
C SER A 60 -4.01 -17.54 5.07
N GLY A 61 -3.91 -16.87 3.91
CA GLY A 61 -4.07 -17.47 2.59
C GLY A 61 -5.48 -17.34 2.01
N LYS A 62 -6.38 -16.66 2.74
CA LYS A 62 -7.74 -16.35 2.33
C LYS A 62 -7.98 -14.84 2.35
N ALA A 63 -8.30 -14.30 1.19
CA ALA A 63 -8.72 -12.90 1.01
C ALA A 63 -9.75 -12.40 2.02
N SER A 64 -10.78 -13.22 2.23
CA SER A 64 -11.99 -12.83 2.96
C SER A 64 -11.76 -12.52 4.43
N ASP A 65 -10.60 -12.90 4.98
CA ASP A 65 -10.24 -12.63 6.38
C ASP A 65 -9.06 -11.66 6.54
N ASP A 66 -8.60 -11.01 5.46
CA ASP A 66 -7.50 -10.04 5.55
C ASP A 66 -7.95 -8.66 6.06
N LEU A 67 -9.24 -8.31 5.95
CA LEU A 67 -9.75 -6.98 6.34
C LEU A 67 -10.34 -6.98 7.77
N ILE A 68 -9.51 -7.38 8.74
CA ILE A 68 -9.83 -7.34 10.17
C ILE A 68 -9.52 -5.94 10.70
N GLN A 69 -10.54 -5.24 11.19
CA GLN A 69 -10.40 -3.93 11.84
C GLN A 69 -9.70 -4.07 13.20
N SER A 70 -9.14 -2.98 13.72
CA SER A 70 -8.44 -2.98 15.02
C SER A 70 -9.32 -3.37 16.22
N ASN A 71 -10.65 -3.27 16.09
CA ASN A 71 -11.62 -3.72 17.09
C ASN A 71 -11.99 -5.22 16.96
N GLY A 72 -11.41 -5.94 16.00
CA GLY A 72 -11.66 -7.35 15.72
C GLY A 72 -12.80 -7.64 14.74
N ASN A 73 -13.54 -6.62 14.29
CA ASN A 73 -14.61 -6.81 13.29
C ASN A 73 -14.00 -7.10 11.91
N ILE A 74 -14.62 -7.99 11.14
CA ILE A 74 -14.19 -8.34 9.79
C ILE A 74 -15.02 -7.55 8.79
N LEU A 75 -14.38 -6.72 7.97
CA LEU A 75 -15.01 -6.14 6.79
C LEU A 75 -15.22 -7.26 5.76
N SER A 76 -16.43 -7.79 5.73
CA SER A 76 -16.78 -8.94 4.89
C SER A 76 -17.05 -8.48 3.47
N PHE A 77 -16.50 -9.20 2.51
CA PHE A 77 -16.76 -9.02 1.08
C PHE A 77 -16.90 -10.38 0.42
N ASN A 78 -17.77 -10.48 -0.58
CA ASN A 78 -17.98 -11.73 -1.29
C ASN A 78 -16.78 -12.02 -2.20
N ASN A 79 -16.43 -13.30 -2.36
CA ASN A 79 -15.40 -13.72 -3.30
C ASN A 79 -15.80 -13.30 -4.73
N GLY A 80 -15.24 -12.19 -5.22
CA GLY A 80 -15.53 -11.60 -6.52
C GLY A 80 -15.75 -10.08 -6.48
N ASP A 81 -16.24 -9.56 -5.34
CA ASP A 81 -16.45 -8.13 -5.13
C ASP A 81 -15.37 -7.62 -4.18
N VAL A 82 -14.48 -6.74 -4.67
CA VAL A 82 -13.51 -6.04 -3.82
C VAL A 82 -14.29 -4.95 -3.04
N PRO A 83 -14.01 -4.74 -1.74
CA PRO A 83 -14.65 -3.65 -1.01
C PRO A 83 -14.44 -2.32 -1.71
N THR A 84 -15.42 -1.43 -1.58
CA THR A 84 -15.33 -0.08 -2.12
C THR A 84 -14.19 0.69 -1.45
N GLU A 85 -13.65 1.71 -2.13
CA GLU A 85 -12.62 2.57 -1.53
C GLU A 85 -13.11 3.27 -0.25
N GLU A 86 -14.41 3.53 -0.13
CA GLU A 86 -15.02 4.09 1.08
C GLU A 86 -15.02 3.11 2.26
N GLU A 87 -15.33 1.84 2.02
CA GLU A 87 -15.21 0.79 3.03
C GLU A 87 -13.74 0.56 3.41
N LEU A 88 -12.83 0.55 2.44
CA LEU A 88 -11.38 0.45 2.67
C LEU A 88 -10.84 1.67 3.43
N TYR A 89 -11.39 2.86 3.20
CA TYR A 89 -11.05 4.07 3.93
C TYR A 89 -11.39 3.91 5.42
N HIS A 90 -12.58 3.41 5.74
CA HIS A 90 -12.96 3.13 7.14
C HIS A 90 -12.14 2.00 7.77
N PHE A 91 -11.82 0.95 7.01
CA PHE A 91 -10.88 -0.08 7.44
C PHE A 91 -9.51 0.53 7.78
N GLY A 92 -8.97 1.38 6.91
CA GLY A 92 -7.70 2.07 7.12
C GLY A 92 -7.69 2.94 8.38
N LEU A 93 -8.75 3.74 8.58
CA LEU A 93 -8.92 4.56 9.79
C LEU A 93 -8.93 3.75 11.09
N SER A 94 -9.40 2.49 11.06
CA SER A 94 -9.41 1.64 12.25
C SER A 94 -7.99 1.35 12.75
N TRP A 95 -6.99 1.37 11.86
CA TRP A 95 -5.59 1.06 12.17
C TRP A 95 -4.72 2.30 12.45
N ILE A 96 -5.33 3.48 12.69
CA ILE A 96 -4.57 4.66 13.14
C ILE A 96 -3.84 4.35 14.44
N VAL A 97 -2.54 4.64 14.48
CA VAL A 97 -1.73 4.51 15.70
C VAL A 97 -1.83 5.81 16.51
N PRO A 98 -2.44 5.81 17.71
CA PRO A 98 -2.59 7.00 18.52
C PRO A 98 -1.27 7.43 19.18
N THR A 99 -1.29 8.59 19.84
CA THR A 99 -0.26 8.98 20.79
C THR A 99 -0.56 8.34 22.16
N PRO A 100 0.45 7.86 22.92
CA PRO A 100 1.89 8.00 22.71
C PRO A 100 2.56 6.89 21.87
N GLU A 101 1.80 5.90 21.39
CA GLU A 101 2.35 4.68 20.75
C GLU A 101 3.06 4.96 19.43
N SER A 102 2.62 6.00 18.71
CA SER A 102 3.13 6.29 17.38
C SER A 102 4.56 6.86 17.44
N LEU A 103 5.44 6.41 16.55
CA LEU A 103 6.88 6.72 16.59
C LEU A 103 7.31 7.99 15.80
N PHE A 104 6.45 8.54 14.94
CA PHE A 104 6.79 9.79 14.22
C PHE A 104 6.84 10.99 15.19
N LEU A 105 7.79 11.91 15.03
CA LEU A 105 7.95 13.04 15.97
C LEU A 105 7.00 14.21 15.67
N SER A 106 6.58 14.35 14.42
CA SER A 106 5.70 15.40 13.91
C SER A 106 4.48 14.76 13.27
N LYS A 107 3.35 14.73 13.98
CA LYS A 107 2.11 14.11 13.48
C LYS A 107 0.94 15.08 13.53
N PRO A 108 0.06 15.05 12.52
CA PRO A 108 -1.33 15.45 12.69
C PRO A 108 -1.95 14.66 13.86
N THR A 109 -2.86 15.29 14.60
CA THR A 109 -3.65 14.60 15.64
C THR A 109 -4.48 13.47 15.01
N VAL A 110 -4.92 12.50 15.81
CA VAL A 110 -5.87 11.46 15.34
C VAL A 110 -7.09 12.10 14.67
N ASP A 111 -7.56 13.23 15.20
CA ASP A 111 -8.68 13.98 14.62
C ASP A 111 -8.35 14.59 13.26
N ALA A 112 -7.11 15.06 13.05
CA ALA A 112 -6.66 15.53 11.75
C ALA A 112 -6.55 14.39 10.72
N TRP A 113 -6.12 13.19 11.13
CA TRP A 113 -6.17 12.02 10.25
C TRP A 113 -7.60 11.63 9.89
N LYS A 114 -8.52 11.70 10.86
CA LYS A 114 -9.95 11.44 10.65
C LYS A 114 -10.66 12.52 9.86
N SER A 115 -10.08 13.71 9.68
CA SER A 115 -10.68 14.79 8.88
C SER A 115 -10.28 14.74 7.41
N PHE A 116 -9.15 14.09 7.08
CA PHE A 116 -8.77 13.83 5.70
C PHE A 116 -9.85 13.03 4.98
N ARG A 117 -10.14 13.35 3.72
CA ARG A 117 -11.01 12.55 2.85
C ARG A 117 -10.33 12.42 1.50
N PRO A 118 -9.97 11.20 1.07
CA PRO A 118 -9.39 11.02 -0.25
C PRO A 118 -10.45 11.27 -1.33
N THR A 119 -9.99 11.65 -2.51
CA THR A 119 -10.85 11.65 -3.69
C THR A 119 -10.85 10.24 -4.27
N PHE A 120 -12.00 9.56 -4.18
CA PHE A 120 -12.16 8.20 -4.68
C PHE A 120 -12.17 8.13 -6.21
N TYR A 121 -11.77 7.00 -6.76
CA TYR A 121 -11.76 6.72 -8.19
C TYR A 121 -13.13 6.97 -8.84
N SER A 122 -14.22 6.53 -8.20
CA SER A 122 -15.59 6.76 -8.68
C SER A 122 -15.92 8.25 -8.87
N VAL A 123 -15.40 9.11 -8.00
CA VAL A 123 -15.56 10.57 -8.10
C VAL A 123 -14.76 11.12 -9.28
N LEU A 124 -13.53 10.66 -9.49
CA LEU A 124 -12.71 11.07 -10.63
C LEU A 124 -13.36 10.66 -11.96
N MET A 125 -13.92 9.44 -12.02
CA MET A 125 -14.57 8.90 -13.22
C MET A 125 -15.84 9.65 -13.63
N THR A 126 -16.43 10.45 -12.73
CA THR A 126 -17.65 11.23 -12.99
C THR A 126 -17.38 12.73 -13.10
N SER A 127 -16.29 13.22 -12.52
CA SER A 127 -15.94 14.65 -12.49
C SER A 127 -14.98 15.07 -13.60
N VAL A 128 -14.33 14.12 -14.28
CA VAL A 128 -13.36 14.37 -15.37
C VAL A 128 -14.00 14.12 -16.74
N PRO A 129 -13.68 14.91 -17.79
CA PRO A 129 -14.18 14.66 -19.14
C PRO A 129 -13.80 13.27 -19.68
N GLN A 130 -14.73 12.62 -20.39
CA GLN A 130 -14.56 11.25 -20.90
C GLN A 130 -13.32 11.09 -21.81
N SER A 131 -12.96 12.13 -22.58
CA SER A 131 -11.76 12.12 -23.43
C SER A 131 -10.47 12.06 -22.61
N VAL A 132 -10.43 12.72 -21.45
CA VAL A 132 -9.29 12.70 -20.53
C VAL A 132 -9.18 11.33 -19.87
N ILE A 133 -10.30 10.75 -19.43
CA ILE A 133 -10.36 9.38 -18.87
C ILE A 133 -9.87 8.36 -19.90
N TYR A 134 -10.30 8.48 -21.17
CA TYR A 134 -9.83 7.59 -22.24
C TYR A 134 -8.31 7.68 -22.42
N ASN A 135 -7.76 8.89 -22.50
CA ASN A 135 -6.32 9.10 -22.64
C ASN A 135 -5.53 8.57 -21.44
N ALA A 136 -6.05 8.74 -20.22
CA ALA A 136 -5.46 8.19 -19.01
C ALA A 136 -5.44 6.66 -19.05
N ASN A 137 -6.54 6.02 -19.45
CA ASN A 137 -6.61 4.56 -19.61
C ASN A 137 -5.60 4.04 -20.65
N VAL A 138 -5.45 4.71 -21.79
CA VAL A 138 -4.45 4.35 -22.80
C VAL A 138 -3.03 4.45 -22.23
N THR A 139 -2.72 5.56 -21.56
CA THR A 139 -1.42 5.80 -20.92
C THR A 139 -1.11 4.74 -19.87
N CYS A 140 -2.11 4.40 -19.06
CA CYS A 140 -1.99 3.47 -17.94
C CYS A 140 -2.18 2.00 -18.31
N SER A 141 -2.49 1.69 -19.56
CA SER A 141 -2.82 0.34 -20.01
C SER A 141 -3.94 -0.31 -19.18
N GLY A 142 -4.91 0.51 -18.73
CA GLY A 142 -6.05 0.09 -17.91
C GLY A 142 -5.74 -0.20 -16.43
N ILE A 143 -4.51 0.04 -15.93
CA ILE A 143 -4.19 -0.13 -14.51
C ILE A 143 -4.85 0.99 -13.70
N VAL A 144 -5.81 0.61 -12.85
CA VAL A 144 -6.69 1.55 -12.11
C VAL A 144 -5.88 2.50 -11.22
N GLN A 145 -4.86 2.02 -10.52
CA GLN A 145 -4.01 2.84 -9.65
C GLN A 145 -3.28 3.92 -10.44
N CYS A 146 -2.77 3.58 -11.63
CA CYS A 146 -2.15 4.56 -12.53
C CYS A 146 -3.17 5.59 -13.01
N VAL A 147 -4.38 5.17 -13.40
CA VAL A 147 -5.41 6.09 -13.88
C VAL A 147 -5.83 7.04 -12.76
N HIS A 148 -6.05 6.52 -11.55
CA HIS A 148 -6.38 7.31 -10.37
C HIS A 148 -5.31 8.38 -10.11
N ASP A 149 -4.05 7.96 -9.96
CA ASP A 149 -2.96 8.88 -9.66
C ASP A 149 -2.73 9.90 -10.78
N LEU A 150 -2.82 9.50 -12.05
CA LEU A 150 -2.71 10.40 -13.20
C LEU A 150 -3.80 11.45 -13.17
N LEU A 151 -5.07 11.05 -12.98
CA LEU A 151 -6.20 11.97 -12.97
C LEU A 151 -6.17 12.91 -11.75
N LEU A 152 -5.80 12.39 -10.58
CA LEU A 152 -5.78 13.14 -9.34
C LEU A 152 -4.64 14.18 -9.32
N THR A 153 -3.46 13.81 -9.81
CA THR A 153 -2.29 14.71 -9.86
C THR A 153 -2.25 15.57 -11.11
N ASN A 154 -3.01 15.21 -12.15
CA ASN A 154 -2.85 15.72 -13.51
C ASN A 154 -1.40 15.59 -14.03
N ASN A 155 -0.70 14.53 -13.63
CA ASN A 155 0.70 14.30 -13.96
C ASN A 155 0.89 12.89 -14.56
N SER A 156 1.13 12.84 -15.87
CA SER A 156 1.33 11.58 -16.60
C SER A 156 2.59 10.83 -16.17
N ALA A 157 3.67 11.53 -15.81
CA ALA A 157 4.89 10.91 -15.32
C ALA A 157 4.64 10.20 -13.97
N PHE A 158 3.87 10.83 -13.09
CA PHE A 158 3.50 10.24 -11.80
C PHE A 158 2.65 8.97 -11.99
N GLY A 159 1.59 9.04 -12.80
CA GLY A 159 0.78 7.84 -13.09
C GLY A 159 1.59 6.72 -13.75
N LEU A 160 2.48 7.05 -14.69
CA LEU A 160 3.39 6.06 -15.30
C LEU A 160 4.34 5.43 -14.28
N GLN A 161 4.79 6.18 -13.27
CA GLN A 161 5.57 5.60 -12.19
C GLN A 161 4.74 4.63 -11.37
N THR A 162 3.51 4.98 -10.97
CA THR A 162 2.59 4.05 -10.29
C THR A 162 2.41 2.75 -11.09
N ARG A 163 2.30 2.85 -12.41
CA ARG A 163 2.21 1.68 -13.30
C ARG A 163 3.48 0.81 -13.24
N ASN A 164 4.65 1.42 -13.21
CA ASN A 164 5.93 0.70 -13.14
C ASN A 164 6.07 -0.01 -11.79
N ASP A 165 5.76 0.69 -10.70
CA ASP A 165 5.81 0.16 -9.34
C ASP A 165 4.82 -1.00 -9.17
N PHE A 166 3.62 -0.89 -9.76
CA PHE A 166 2.62 -1.96 -9.79
C PHE A 166 3.16 -3.22 -10.46
N ASN A 167 3.82 -3.06 -11.62
CA ASN A 167 4.40 -4.17 -12.36
C ASN A 167 5.57 -4.83 -11.61
N GLU A 168 6.47 -4.05 -11.01
CA GLU A 168 7.57 -4.58 -10.19
C GLU A 168 7.03 -5.41 -9.02
N PHE A 169 6.03 -4.89 -8.32
CA PHE A 169 5.40 -5.60 -7.21
C PHE A 169 4.74 -6.91 -7.67
N HIS A 170 4.00 -6.89 -8.78
CA HIS A 170 3.42 -8.11 -9.34
C HIS A 170 4.48 -9.14 -9.75
N GLN A 171 5.64 -8.71 -10.24
CA GLN A 171 6.76 -9.59 -10.50
C GLN A 171 7.30 -10.21 -9.19
N LEU A 172 7.50 -9.41 -8.13
CA LEU A 172 7.93 -9.92 -6.83
C LEU A 172 6.95 -10.96 -6.27
N VAL A 173 5.66 -10.70 -6.36
CA VAL A 173 4.62 -11.65 -5.93
C VAL A 173 4.64 -12.91 -6.79
N SER A 174 4.87 -12.81 -8.10
CA SER A 174 4.97 -13.99 -8.96
C SER A 174 6.19 -14.88 -8.64
N LEU A 175 7.29 -14.27 -8.20
CA LEU A 175 8.55 -14.95 -7.88
C LEU A 175 8.54 -15.56 -6.49
N PHE A 176 8.11 -14.77 -5.49
CA PHE A 176 8.21 -15.12 -4.07
C PHE A 176 6.85 -15.51 -3.45
N GLY A 177 5.76 -15.13 -4.09
CA GLY A 177 4.39 -15.30 -3.61
C GLY A 177 3.66 -16.53 -4.16
N LYS A 178 4.36 -17.55 -4.70
CA LYS A 178 3.76 -18.77 -5.30
C LYS A 178 2.83 -19.61 -4.39
N ASN A 179 2.51 -19.12 -3.19
CA ASN A 179 1.44 -19.65 -2.33
C ASN A 179 0.28 -18.67 -2.06
N LYS A 180 0.17 -17.52 -2.73
CA LYS A 180 -0.98 -16.59 -2.56
C LYS A 180 -1.43 -15.91 -3.86
N ASN A 181 -2.70 -16.11 -4.19
CA ASN A 181 -3.52 -15.12 -4.89
C ASN A 181 -3.84 -14.00 -3.90
N GLN A 182 -2.95 -13.00 -3.74
CA GLN A 182 -3.32 -11.62 -3.40
C GLN A 182 -2.11 -10.78 -3.03
N SER A 183 -2.17 -9.55 -3.50
CA SER A 183 -1.21 -8.50 -3.20
C SER A 183 -2.03 -7.26 -2.85
N LEU A 184 -2.06 -6.90 -1.57
CA LEU A 184 -2.60 -5.61 -1.14
C LEU A 184 -1.52 -4.55 -1.40
N ILE A 185 -1.91 -3.55 -2.17
CA ILE A 185 -1.10 -2.37 -2.46
C ILE A 185 -1.35 -1.37 -1.33
N HIS A 186 -0.28 -0.86 -0.72
CA HIS A 186 -0.34 0.42 -0.03
C HIS A 186 0.74 1.32 -0.61
N TYR A 187 0.35 2.16 -1.57
CA TYR A 187 1.08 3.38 -1.84
C TYR A 187 0.69 4.36 -0.72
N PRO A 188 1.65 4.88 0.06
CA PRO A 188 1.42 6.12 0.78
C PRO A 188 1.20 7.18 -0.30
N SER A 189 -0.06 7.48 -0.58
CA SER A 189 -0.42 8.65 -1.37
C SER A 189 0.07 9.86 -0.57
N THR A 190 1.12 10.52 -1.07
CA THR A 190 1.61 11.78 -0.52
C THR A 190 0.60 12.86 -0.85
N TYR A 191 -0.30 13.12 0.10
CA TYR A 191 -1.06 14.37 0.19
C TYR A 191 -1.08 14.83 1.65
#